data_AF-A0A9W7L7Z7-F1
#
_entry.id   AF-A0A9W7L7Z7-F1
#
_cell.length_a   1.000
_cell.length_b   1.000
_cell.length_c   1.000
_cell.angle_alpha   90.00
_cell.angle_beta   90.00
_cell.angle_gamma   90.00
#
_symmetry.space_group_name_H-M   'P 1'
#
loop_
_entity.id
_entity.type
_entity.pdbx_description
1 polymer ?
#
loop_
_entity_poly.entity_id
_entity_poly.type
_entity_poly.pdbx_seq_one_letter_code
_entity_poly.pdbx_strand_id
1 'polypeptide(L)'
;MEVNSETFAPLVVPPPLDEPPSPTPNDAVDPSPDTSEDEFKKLSKDNTELRAQVSEMSERLRRSSSLYESNAELEGSISSLVQVKNALGEDLAECRREVEGERVERMKLEREVEGEKEDECRRLEVIVVGTESATPQKQAPGSAGGTIISSTPTGEPSTPQNSMGQQGSSSELRPPGSTSSMASEKSTEEESQEVLIGLLKTENNDLRVKIAKLESDGVGGGGAFEKLSAKCSSLELGSSNLSLVNESLKSELSSVHSQLDRLTAQQDSSTATNDLRITRIMEETAAATKRAEEKVQEKEGEVERLRETVENVKGQMSRAEEFKGRLDASEVDLRMARRDLEGSEVAMGNMHVAMQNLQGERESEIKMMEQQAEEEMAGEREAFEGRLEALAEVHESNVAEVRAQHKKEMRIEKDKLETINFKLEGNMTENVGLRRSLDEAIKRLQASQEDIIDRVLMKNILLDWHGKSGDERRDVMAVMASLLHFTDEEKASAELYFERKEDKGMVGRVVGGIVAPLPPPVLDVEQLEGENVRDKFVSYLLAESGGD
;
A
#
# COMPACT_ATOMS: atom_id res chain seq x y z
N MET A 1 39.27 -2.54 -13.27
CA MET A 1 40.40 -3.39 -13.67
C MET A 1 40.31 -3.51 -15.17
N GLU A 2 41.36 -3.12 -15.90
CA GLU A 2 41.40 -3.28 -17.35
C GLU A 2 41.80 -4.73 -17.66
N VAL A 3 40.98 -5.44 -18.43
CA VAL A 3 41.23 -6.83 -18.82
C VAL A 3 41.85 -6.80 -20.21
N ASN A 4 43.09 -7.26 -20.33
CA ASN A 4 43.76 -7.36 -21.62
C ASN A 4 43.02 -8.37 -22.51
N SER A 5 42.40 -7.86 -23.58
CA SER A 5 41.85 -8.71 -24.65
C SER A 5 43.00 -9.18 -25.54
N GLU A 6 43.66 -10.27 -25.17
CA GLU A 6 44.67 -10.90 -26.03
C GLU A 6 43.99 -11.51 -27.27
N THR A 7 44.32 -10.94 -28.44
CA THR A 7 43.73 -11.33 -29.71
C THR A 7 44.22 -12.72 -30.12
N PHE A 8 43.38 -13.73 -29.96
CA PHE A 8 43.63 -15.07 -30.51
C PHE A 8 43.91 -14.99 -32.01
N ALA A 9 45.09 -15.46 -32.42
CA ALA A 9 45.44 -15.60 -33.82
C ALA A 9 44.55 -16.69 -34.47
N PRO A 10 44.08 -16.49 -35.72
CA PRO A 10 43.25 -17.48 -36.40
C PRO A 10 44.06 -18.77 -36.63
N LEU A 11 43.44 -19.93 -36.39
CA LEU A 11 44.05 -21.22 -36.72
C LEU A 11 44.37 -21.29 -38.21
N VAL A 12 45.65 -21.43 -38.54
CA VAL A 12 46.10 -21.78 -39.89
C VAL A 12 45.70 -23.24 -40.13
N VAL A 13 44.68 -23.45 -40.96
CA VAL A 13 44.30 -24.79 -41.42
C VAL A 13 45.48 -25.35 -42.24
N PRO A 14 46.06 -26.51 -41.86
CA PRO A 14 47.14 -27.10 -42.64
C PRO A 14 46.64 -27.49 -44.04
N PRO A 15 47.49 -27.39 -45.08
CA PRO A 15 47.11 -27.84 -46.42
C PRO A 15 46.77 -29.33 -46.42
N PRO A 16 45.89 -29.79 -47.33
CA PRO A 16 45.64 -31.22 -47.49
C PRO A 16 46.94 -31.93 -47.87
N LEU A 17 47.25 -33.03 -47.17
CA LEU A 17 48.35 -33.92 -47.55
C LEU A 17 48.03 -34.54 -48.92
N ASP A 18 48.98 -34.45 -49.85
CA ASP A 18 48.85 -35.05 -51.18
C ASP A 18 48.63 -36.58 -51.11
N GLU A 19 47.87 -37.11 -52.07
CA GLU A 19 47.55 -38.53 -52.12
C GLU A 19 48.83 -39.40 -52.26
N PRO A 20 48.95 -40.52 -51.52
CA PRO A 20 50.13 -41.37 -51.61
C PRO A 20 50.27 -41.95 -53.03
N PRO A 21 51.49 -41.97 -53.62
CA PRO A 21 51.68 -42.34 -55.01
C PRO A 21 51.23 -43.78 -55.27
N SER A 22 50.47 -43.96 -56.35
CA SER A 22 49.93 -45.26 -56.76
C SER A 22 51.05 -46.29 -56.96
N PRO A 23 50.97 -47.50 -56.37
CA PRO A 23 52.06 -48.48 -56.43
C PRO A 23 52.29 -48.96 -57.88
N THR A 24 53.51 -48.77 -58.38
CA THR A 24 53.93 -49.22 -59.71
C THR A 24 54.03 -50.74 -59.77
N PRO A 25 53.35 -51.43 -60.70
CA PRO A 25 53.29 -52.89 -60.72
C PRO A 25 54.51 -53.52 -61.43
N ASN A 26 55.69 -53.45 -60.81
CA ASN A 26 56.88 -54.20 -61.19
C ASN A 26 57.91 -54.25 -60.05
N ASP A 27 57.81 -55.26 -59.19
CA ASP A 27 58.96 -55.87 -58.47
C ASP A 27 58.52 -57.23 -57.90
N ALA A 28 58.38 -58.21 -58.79
CA ALA A 28 58.02 -59.58 -58.44
C ALA A 28 59.25 -60.35 -57.92
N VAL A 29 59.61 -60.11 -56.66
CA VAL A 29 60.62 -60.92 -55.96
C VAL A 29 60.03 -62.30 -55.67
N ASP A 30 60.66 -63.34 -56.21
CA ASP A 30 60.16 -64.72 -56.20
C ASP A 30 60.23 -65.32 -54.77
N PRO A 31 59.10 -65.64 -54.12
CA PRO A 31 59.10 -66.07 -52.73
C PRO A 31 59.44 -67.56 -52.61
N SER A 32 60.56 -67.87 -51.95
CA SER A 32 60.90 -69.26 -51.59
C SER A 32 59.77 -69.89 -50.75
N PRO A 33 59.36 -71.14 -51.03
CA PRO A 33 58.38 -71.84 -50.23
C PRO A 33 58.93 -72.22 -48.83
N ASP A 34 58.02 -72.77 -48.01
CA ASP A 34 58.24 -73.49 -46.75
C ASP A 34 58.46 -72.69 -45.44
N THR A 35 58.31 -71.35 -45.43
CA THR A 35 58.16 -70.58 -44.16
C THR A 35 57.03 -69.54 -44.11
N SER A 36 56.47 -69.15 -45.26
CA SER A 36 55.73 -67.88 -45.37
C SER A 36 54.28 -67.88 -44.85
N GLU A 37 53.56 -69.00 -44.85
CA GLU A 37 52.10 -68.96 -44.64
C GLU A 37 51.70 -68.64 -43.19
N ASP A 38 52.42 -69.17 -42.19
CA ASP A 38 52.13 -68.90 -40.78
C ASP A 38 52.67 -67.55 -40.30
N GLU A 39 53.78 -67.06 -40.88
CA GLU A 39 54.21 -65.67 -40.68
C GLU A 39 53.20 -64.69 -41.29
N PHE A 40 52.64 -64.99 -42.47
CA PHE A 40 51.60 -64.16 -43.08
C PHE A 40 50.30 -64.16 -42.27
N LYS A 41 49.86 -65.31 -41.73
CA LYS A 41 48.71 -65.37 -40.81
C LYS A 41 48.95 -64.58 -39.53
N LYS A 42 50.16 -64.65 -38.97
CA LYS A 42 50.55 -63.87 -37.78
C LYS A 42 50.54 -62.37 -38.10
N LEU A 43 51.22 -61.94 -39.15
CA LEU A 43 51.23 -60.53 -39.59
C LEU A 43 49.83 -60.00 -39.91
N SER A 44 48.98 -60.82 -40.52
CA SER A 44 47.56 -60.49 -40.77
C SER A 44 46.80 -60.26 -39.46
N LYS A 45 46.97 -61.16 -38.47
CA LYS A 45 46.38 -60.99 -37.14
C LYS A 45 46.90 -59.74 -36.44
N ASP A 46 48.21 -59.55 -36.38
CA ASP A 46 48.86 -58.40 -35.73
C ASP A 46 48.40 -57.09 -36.39
N ASN A 47 48.19 -57.06 -37.72
CA ASN A 47 47.60 -55.92 -38.43
C ASN A 47 46.13 -55.67 -38.06
N THR A 48 45.32 -56.72 -37.88
CA THR A 48 43.92 -56.54 -37.39
C THR A 48 43.85 -56.05 -35.95
N GLU A 49 44.79 -56.47 -35.08
CA GLU A 49 44.85 -56.02 -33.69
C GLU A 49 45.31 -54.55 -33.60
N LEU A 50 46.29 -54.15 -34.41
CA LEU A 50 46.69 -52.74 -34.58
C LEU A 50 45.52 -51.87 -35.09
N ARG A 51 44.75 -52.33 -36.09
CA ARG A 51 43.57 -51.60 -36.58
C ARG A 51 42.51 -51.43 -35.50
N ALA A 52 42.30 -52.44 -34.66
CA ALA A 52 41.38 -52.34 -33.52
C ALA A 52 41.86 -51.31 -32.49
N GLN A 53 43.15 -51.32 -32.13
CA GLN A 53 43.74 -50.35 -31.19
C GLN A 53 43.68 -48.91 -31.73
N VAL A 54 43.95 -48.70 -33.03
CA VAL A 54 43.81 -47.38 -33.67
C VAL A 54 42.35 -46.91 -33.70
N SER A 55 41.39 -47.82 -33.96
CA SER A 55 39.96 -47.50 -33.87
C SER A 55 39.55 -47.12 -32.44
N GLU A 56 40.05 -47.84 -31.42
CA GLU A 56 39.74 -47.54 -30.02
C GLU A 56 40.36 -46.20 -29.57
N MET A 57 41.62 -45.91 -29.94
CA MET A 57 42.23 -44.60 -29.70
C MET A 57 41.47 -43.47 -30.41
N SER A 58 40.97 -43.72 -31.62
CA SER A 58 40.16 -42.74 -32.36
C SER A 58 38.84 -42.44 -31.64
N GLU A 59 38.17 -43.45 -31.09
CA GLU A 59 36.99 -43.24 -30.24
C GLU A 59 37.32 -42.54 -28.92
N ARG A 60 38.43 -42.90 -28.25
CA ARG A 60 38.90 -42.23 -27.02
C ARG A 60 39.17 -40.74 -27.28
N LEU A 61 39.83 -40.38 -28.38
CA LEU A 61 40.00 -38.98 -28.79
C LEU A 61 38.65 -38.29 -29.03
N ARG A 62 37.73 -38.94 -29.76
CA ARG A 62 36.42 -38.36 -30.10
C ARG A 62 35.57 -38.07 -28.85
N ARG A 63 35.60 -38.98 -27.87
CA ARG A 63 34.98 -38.79 -26.55
C ARG A 63 35.67 -37.67 -25.77
N SER A 64 37.01 -37.57 -25.85
CA SER A 64 37.76 -36.48 -25.23
C SER A 64 37.40 -35.11 -25.81
N SER A 65 37.32 -34.96 -27.13
CA SER A 65 36.88 -33.71 -27.78
C SER A 65 35.47 -33.32 -27.35
N SER A 66 34.53 -34.27 -27.31
CA SER A 66 33.16 -34.02 -26.85
C SER A 66 33.08 -33.55 -25.39
N LEU A 67 33.98 -34.03 -24.51
CA LEU A 67 34.11 -33.52 -23.14
C LEU A 67 34.71 -32.11 -23.08
N TYR A 68 35.65 -31.76 -23.97
CA TYR A 68 36.15 -30.38 -24.08
C TYR A 68 35.09 -29.41 -24.61
N GLU A 69 34.29 -29.82 -25.60
CA GLU A 69 33.15 -29.04 -26.10
C GLU A 69 32.12 -28.82 -24.99
N SER A 70 31.73 -29.87 -24.26
CA SER A 70 30.79 -29.77 -23.13
C SER A 70 31.34 -28.91 -21.98
N ASN A 71 32.64 -28.97 -21.68
CA ASN A 71 33.26 -28.07 -20.70
C ASN A 71 33.19 -26.60 -21.14
N ALA A 72 33.39 -26.30 -22.43
CA ALA A 72 33.30 -24.93 -22.94
C ALA A 72 31.86 -24.36 -22.86
N GLU A 73 30.84 -25.18 -23.13
CA GLU A 73 29.43 -24.82 -22.89
C GLU A 73 29.17 -24.54 -21.39
N LEU A 74 29.80 -25.30 -20.50
CA LEU A 74 29.66 -25.18 -19.06
C LEU A 74 30.38 -23.93 -18.51
N GLU A 75 31.57 -23.59 -19.03
CA GLU A 75 32.28 -22.32 -18.75
C GLU A 75 31.49 -21.10 -19.25
N GLY A 76 30.87 -21.19 -20.44
CA GLY A 76 29.94 -20.17 -20.94
C GLY A 76 28.71 -19.99 -20.03
N SER A 77 28.16 -21.11 -19.55
CA SER A 77 27.02 -21.12 -18.62
C SER A 77 27.38 -20.51 -17.26
N ILE A 78 28.55 -20.84 -16.71
CA ILE A 78 29.10 -20.22 -15.49
C ILE A 78 29.29 -18.72 -15.69
N SER A 79 29.83 -18.30 -16.84
CA SER A 79 30.04 -16.88 -17.16
C SER A 79 28.73 -16.10 -17.22
N SER A 80 27.67 -16.68 -17.78
CA SER A 80 26.33 -16.10 -17.78
C SER A 80 25.74 -16.01 -16.36
N LEU A 81 25.88 -17.06 -15.54
CA LEU A 81 25.48 -17.05 -14.13
C LEU A 81 26.19 -15.96 -13.30
N VAL A 82 27.48 -15.72 -13.57
CA VAL A 82 28.23 -14.62 -12.93
C VAL A 82 27.71 -13.25 -13.37
N GLN A 83 27.36 -13.06 -14.64
CA GLN A 83 26.74 -11.81 -15.11
C GLN A 83 25.37 -11.55 -14.45
N VAL A 84 24.50 -12.56 -14.40
CA VAL A 84 23.18 -12.47 -13.72
C VAL A 84 23.35 -12.18 -12.23
N LYS A 85 24.29 -12.84 -11.55
CA LYS A 85 24.62 -12.57 -10.14
C LYS A 85 25.07 -11.13 -9.91
N ASN A 86 25.87 -10.57 -10.81
CA ASN A 86 26.36 -9.20 -10.69
C ASN A 86 25.22 -8.19 -10.90
N ALA A 87 24.37 -8.38 -11.91
CA ALA A 87 23.20 -7.54 -12.15
C ALA A 87 22.24 -7.52 -10.95
N LEU A 88 21.88 -8.70 -10.41
CA LEU A 88 21.07 -8.80 -9.20
C LEU A 88 21.74 -8.15 -7.97
N GLY A 89 23.07 -8.10 -7.93
CA GLY A 89 23.83 -7.38 -6.91
C GLY A 89 23.74 -5.86 -7.04
N GLU A 90 23.68 -5.34 -8.28
CA GLU A 90 23.46 -3.93 -8.57
C GLU A 90 22.00 -3.52 -8.29
N ASP A 91 21.02 -4.33 -8.68
CA ASP A 91 19.59 -4.15 -8.36
C ASP A 91 19.34 -4.10 -6.84
N LEU A 92 19.96 -5.03 -6.09
CA LEU A 92 19.89 -5.05 -4.61
C LEU A 92 20.60 -3.85 -3.97
N ALA A 93 21.60 -3.26 -4.63
CA ALA A 93 22.26 -2.04 -4.19
C ALA A 93 21.44 -0.77 -4.54
N GLU A 94 20.68 -0.79 -5.63
CA GLU A 94 19.69 0.25 -5.98
C GLU A 94 18.53 0.26 -4.97
N CYS A 95 17.85 -0.86 -4.79
CA CYS A 95 16.72 -0.98 -3.86
C CYS A 95 17.13 -0.64 -2.41
N ARG A 96 18.37 -0.97 -1.99
CA ARG A 96 18.93 -0.51 -0.70
C ARG A 96 19.07 1.01 -0.63
N ARG A 97 19.57 1.66 -1.69
CA ARG A 97 19.68 3.14 -1.74
C ARG A 97 18.31 3.82 -1.69
N GLU A 98 17.29 3.25 -2.34
CA GLU A 98 15.92 3.76 -2.29
C GLU A 98 15.32 3.67 -0.88
N VAL A 99 15.35 2.48 -0.26
CA VAL A 99 14.83 2.26 1.11
C VAL A 99 15.57 3.13 2.15
N GLU A 100 16.88 3.31 2.00
CA GLU A 100 17.67 4.16 2.89
C GLU A 100 17.38 5.66 2.66
N GLY A 101 17.05 6.06 1.41
CA GLY A 101 16.54 7.39 1.06
C GLY A 101 15.15 7.67 1.64
N GLU A 102 14.19 6.75 1.47
CA GLU A 102 12.85 6.86 2.07
C GLU A 102 12.92 6.99 3.60
N ARG A 103 13.83 6.25 4.24
CA ARG A 103 14.07 6.34 5.68
C ARG A 103 14.59 7.72 6.09
N VAL A 104 15.44 8.35 5.28
CA VAL A 104 15.96 9.70 5.53
C VAL A 104 14.87 10.77 5.37
N GLU A 105 14.04 10.69 4.33
CA GLU A 105 12.90 11.60 4.16
C GLU A 105 11.85 11.39 5.28
N ARG A 106 11.60 10.15 5.72
CA ARG A 106 10.72 9.88 6.87
C ARG A 106 11.24 10.51 8.16
N MET A 107 12.52 10.33 8.49
CA MET A 107 13.17 10.96 9.65
C MET A 107 13.22 12.50 9.56
N LYS A 108 13.10 13.07 8.36
CA LYS A 108 13.00 14.52 8.14
C LYS A 108 11.57 15.00 8.40
N LEU A 109 10.56 14.35 7.83
CA LEU A 109 9.14 14.62 8.09
C LEU A 109 8.77 14.45 9.58
N GLU A 110 9.32 13.43 10.24
CA GLU A 110 9.14 13.22 11.68
C GLU A 110 9.63 14.42 12.51
N ARG A 111 10.79 15.00 12.15
CA ARG A 111 11.32 16.22 12.81
C ARG A 111 10.55 17.49 12.46
N GLU A 112 10.06 17.60 11.23
CA GLU A 112 9.22 18.74 10.82
C GLU A 112 7.91 18.74 11.63
N VAL A 113 7.25 17.58 11.76
CA VAL A 113 6.05 17.38 12.60
C VAL A 113 6.35 17.56 14.09
N GLU A 114 7.52 17.15 14.58
CA GLU A 114 7.93 17.37 15.97
C GLU A 114 8.19 18.86 16.27
N GLY A 115 8.76 19.60 15.31
CA GLY A 115 8.91 21.06 15.38
C GLY A 115 7.58 21.81 15.34
N GLU A 116 6.64 21.39 14.49
CA GLU A 116 5.27 21.95 14.47
C GLU A 116 4.55 21.74 15.81
N LYS A 117 4.72 20.56 16.44
CA LYS A 117 4.19 20.28 17.78
C LYS A 117 4.85 21.14 18.86
N GLU A 118 6.16 21.38 18.80
CA GLU A 118 6.81 22.32 19.72
C GLU A 118 6.24 23.74 19.61
N ASP A 119 6.07 24.25 18.39
CA ASP A 119 5.52 25.59 18.17
C ASP A 119 4.02 25.68 18.50
N GLU A 120 3.24 24.62 18.33
CA GLU A 120 1.86 24.55 18.82
C GLU A 120 1.79 24.50 20.36
N CYS A 121 2.65 23.71 21.01
CA CYS A 121 2.78 23.72 22.48
C CYS A 121 3.15 25.11 23.01
N ARG A 122 4.11 25.81 22.38
CA ARG A 122 4.48 27.19 22.74
C ARG A 122 3.31 28.18 22.54
N ARG A 123 2.51 28.02 21.48
CA ARG A 123 1.28 28.82 21.27
C ARG A 123 0.25 28.57 22.37
N LEU A 124 0.03 27.32 22.75
CA LEU A 124 -0.89 26.94 23.82
C LEU A 124 -0.40 27.46 25.18
N GLU A 125 0.90 27.39 25.48
CA GLU A 125 1.50 27.92 26.69
C GLU A 125 1.30 29.44 26.83
N VAL A 126 1.48 30.20 25.73
CA VAL A 126 1.17 31.65 25.68
C VAL A 126 -0.31 31.93 25.96
N ILE A 127 -1.23 31.07 25.48
CA ILE A 127 -2.67 31.20 25.75
C ILE A 127 -2.98 30.91 27.23
N VAL A 128 -2.39 29.86 27.81
CA VAL A 128 -2.57 29.50 29.22
C VAL A 128 -2.06 30.61 30.14
N VAL A 129 -0.83 31.09 29.95
CA VAL A 129 -0.25 32.21 30.72
C VAL A 129 -1.07 33.50 30.54
N GLY A 130 -1.73 33.69 29.40
CA GLY A 130 -2.70 34.78 29.18
C GLY A 130 -3.99 34.69 30.01
N THR A 131 -4.31 33.53 30.58
CA THR A 131 -5.58 33.28 31.31
C THR A 131 -5.44 33.18 32.83
N GLU A 132 -4.25 32.96 33.38
CA GLU A 132 -4.01 32.80 34.84
C GLU A 132 -4.10 34.11 35.67
N SER A 133 -4.77 35.16 35.15
CA SER A 133 -5.07 36.38 35.93
C SER A 133 -6.35 36.28 36.76
N ALA A 134 -7.19 35.24 36.55
CA ALA A 134 -8.44 35.04 37.25
C ALA A 134 -8.34 33.93 38.33
N THR A 135 -8.13 34.34 39.59
CA THR A 135 -8.20 33.42 40.74
C THR A 135 -9.63 32.99 41.05
N PRO A 136 -9.81 31.73 41.47
CA PRO A 136 -10.59 31.50 42.69
C PRO A 136 -9.94 30.51 43.67
N GLN A 137 -10.45 30.49 44.90
CA GLN A 137 -9.88 29.71 46.00
C GLN A 137 -10.39 28.26 46.07
N LYS A 138 -9.45 27.32 46.27
CA LYS A 138 -9.44 26.34 47.38
C LYS A 138 -10.73 25.49 47.61
N GLN A 139 -10.69 24.22 47.19
CA GLN A 139 -11.02 23.06 48.06
C GLN A 139 -10.68 21.69 47.45
N ALA A 140 -10.58 20.68 48.31
CA ALA A 140 -10.32 19.26 48.04
C ALA A 140 -10.70 18.43 49.30
N PRO A 141 -10.75 17.09 49.27
CA PRO A 141 -11.21 16.20 48.19
C PRO A 141 -12.27 15.15 48.67
N GLY A 142 -12.89 14.43 47.73
CA GLY A 142 -13.64 13.18 47.98
C GLY A 142 -13.69 12.36 46.67
N SER A 143 -13.49 11.05 46.58
CA SER A 143 -13.75 9.88 47.47
C SER A 143 -15.12 9.23 47.24
N ALA A 144 -15.07 7.92 46.89
CA ALA A 144 -16.18 7.03 46.50
C ALA A 144 -16.96 7.41 45.21
N GLY A 145 -17.55 6.47 44.46
CA GLY A 145 -17.36 5.01 44.52
C GLY A 145 -18.54 4.20 43.96
N GLY A 146 -18.28 3.29 42.99
CA GLY A 146 -19.22 2.26 42.54
C GLY A 146 -20.38 2.72 41.65
N THR A 147 -21.36 1.87 41.26
CA THR A 147 -21.42 0.38 41.22
C THR A 147 -22.70 -0.06 40.51
N ILE A 148 -22.60 -0.71 39.33
CA ILE A 148 -23.67 -1.50 38.67
C ILE A 148 -24.85 -0.53 38.26
N ILE A 149 -25.97 -0.80 37.55
CA ILE A 149 -26.75 -1.99 37.13
C ILE A 149 -27.23 -1.87 35.67
N SER A 150 -27.36 -3.02 34.98
CA SER A 150 -28.14 -3.17 33.74
C SER A 150 -29.65 -2.94 33.93
N SER A 151 -30.37 -2.64 32.84
CA SER A 151 -31.63 -3.35 32.45
C SER A 151 -32.18 -2.88 31.09
N THR A 152 -32.70 -3.83 30.31
CA THR A 152 -33.60 -3.64 29.15
C THR A 152 -35.01 -4.19 29.54
N PRO A 153 -36.03 -4.37 28.67
CA PRO A 153 -36.32 -3.87 27.31
C PRO A 153 -37.79 -3.33 27.15
N THR A 154 -38.33 -3.35 25.91
CA THR A 154 -39.76 -3.48 25.50
C THR A 154 -40.76 -2.30 25.65
N GLY A 155 -41.51 -2.02 24.56
CA GLY A 155 -42.66 -1.08 24.59
C GLY A 155 -43.19 -0.54 23.24
N GLU A 156 -43.58 -1.41 22.29
CA GLU A 156 -44.42 -1.03 21.12
C GLU A 156 -45.94 -1.26 21.42
N PRO A 157 -46.90 -1.03 20.48
CA PRO A 157 -47.25 0.23 19.81
C PRO A 157 -48.78 0.54 19.86
N SER A 158 -49.24 1.74 19.50
CA SER A 158 -50.68 1.98 19.22
C SER A 158 -51.04 3.20 18.33
N THR A 159 -51.40 2.89 17.08
CA THR A 159 -52.52 3.39 16.23
C THR A 159 -53.15 4.80 16.44
N PRO A 160 -53.37 5.60 15.36
CA PRO A 160 -54.09 6.88 15.39
C PRO A 160 -55.60 6.78 15.08
N GLN A 161 -56.42 7.77 15.48
CA GLN A 161 -57.81 7.94 14.98
C GLN A 161 -58.45 9.32 15.25
N ASN A 162 -59.12 9.88 14.22
CA ASN A 162 -60.23 10.88 14.27
C ASN A 162 -59.93 12.29 14.88
N SER A 163 -60.72 13.35 14.66
CA SER A 163 -62.05 13.51 14.01
C SER A 163 -62.27 14.83 13.23
N MET A 164 -63.26 14.78 12.32
CA MET A 164 -63.95 15.80 11.50
C MET A 164 -64.38 17.15 12.16
N GLY A 165 -64.77 18.12 11.30
CA GLY A 165 -65.64 19.28 11.61
C GLY A 165 -65.15 20.61 10.99
N GLN A 166 -65.48 21.04 9.76
CA GLN A 166 -66.76 21.45 9.12
C GLN A 166 -67.46 22.73 9.66
N GLN A 167 -67.25 23.83 8.91
CA GLN A 167 -68.20 24.84 8.36
C GLN A 167 -69.36 25.47 9.19
N GLY A 168 -69.52 26.80 9.01
CA GLY A 168 -70.71 27.61 9.31
C GLY A 168 -70.35 28.97 9.96
N SER A 169 -71.00 30.13 9.80
CA SER A 169 -71.88 30.80 8.80
C SER A 169 -72.94 31.66 9.52
N SER A 170 -73.15 32.92 9.08
CA SER A 170 -74.25 33.84 9.51
C SER A 170 -74.18 34.40 10.96
N SER A 171 -74.84 35.50 11.38
CA SER A 171 -75.76 36.49 10.75
C SER A 171 -75.83 37.81 11.57
N GLU A 172 -76.57 38.82 11.07
CA GLU A 172 -76.86 40.15 11.67
C GLU A 172 -77.75 40.13 12.95
N LEU A 173 -77.81 41.25 13.70
CA LEU A 173 -79.07 41.93 14.14
C LEU A 173 -78.86 43.30 14.88
N ARG A 174 -79.96 43.99 15.29
CA ARG A 174 -80.02 45.44 15.67
C ARG A 174 -80.92 45.73 16.95
N PRO A 175 -81.57 46.90 17.26
CA PRO A 175 -81.58 47.50 18.64
C PRO A 175 -82.97 48.00 19.21
N PRO A 176 -83.02 48.82 20.30
CA PRO A 176 -84.11 49.76 20.70
C PRO A 176 -83.66 51.27 20.66
N GLY A 177 -84.37 52.35 21.07
CA GLY A 177 -85.79 52.66 21.41
C GLY A 177 -86.03 53.32 22.80
N SER A 178 -86.93 54.29 23.12
CA SER A 178 -87.80 55.27 22.38
C SER A 178 -88.57 56.27 23.33
N THR A 179 -89.11 57.41 22.82
CA THR A 179 -90.08 58.40 23.46
C THR A 179 -89.53 59.34 24.58
N SER A 180 -90.14 60.42 25.14
CA SER A 180 -91.32 61.34 24.93
C SER A 180 -91.04 62.68 25.68
N SER A 181 -91.60 63.90 25.53
CA SER A 181 -92.74 64.59 24.83
C SER A 181 -94.12 64.69 25.56
N MET A 182 -94.62 65.93 25.85
CA MET A 182 -96.00 66.36 26.27
C MET A 182 -96.21 67.92 26.35
N ALA A 183 -97.45 68.47 26.48
CA ALA A 183 -97.76 69.94 26.42
C ALA A 183 -99.15 70.45 27.01
N SER A 184 -99.34 71.79 27.07
CA SER A 184 -100.60 72.62 26.86
C SER A 184 -101.67 73.01 27.96
N GLU A 185 -102.18 74.27 27.84
CA GLU A 185 -103.62 74.77 27.84
C GLU A 185 -104.39 75.47 29.03
N LYS A 186 -105.33 76.38 28.64
CA LYS A 186 -106.52 77.01 29.33
C LYS A 186 -106.33 78.21 30.31
N SER A 187 -107.33 79.05 30.66
CA SER A 187 -108.83 79.02 30.54
C SER A 187 -109.52 80.42 30.33
N THR A 188 -110.86 80.49 30.26
CA THR A 188 -111.71 81.68 30.01
C THR A 188 -112.98 81.71 30.90
N GLU A 189 -113.37 82.86 31.50
CA GLU A 189 -114.58 82.91 32.38
C GLU A 189 -115.35 84.27 32.50
N GLU A 190 -114.78 85.41 32.10
CA GLU A 190 -115.32 86.76 32.44
C GLU A 190 -116.60 87.20 31.69
N GLU A 191 -116.88 86.69 30.48
CA GLU A 191 -118.02 87.14 29.64
C GLU A 191 -119.41 86.87 30.24
N SER A 192 -119.48 86.11 31.34
CA SER A 192 -120.73 85.69 31.99
C SER A 192 -121.44 86.78 32.81
N GLN A 193 -120.75 87.84 33.23
CA GLN A 193 -121.29 88.77 34.24
C GLN A 193 -122.03 90.01 33.68
N GLU A 194 -121.66 90.53 32.50
CA GLU A 194 -122.29 91.75 31.96
C GLU A 194 -123.78 91.57 31.64
N VAL A 195 -124.18 90.38 31.20
CA VAL A 195 -125.57 90.06 30.77
C VAL A 195 -126.58 90.33 31.89
N LEU A 196 -126.21 90.07 33.16
CA LEU A 196 -127.11 90.24 34.32
C LEU A 196 -127.36 91.72 34.64
N ILE A 197 -126.37 92.59 34.39
CA ILE A 197 -126.46 94.05 34.63
C ILE A 197 -127.40 94.71 33.59
N GLY A 198 -127.51 94.14 32.39
CA GLY A 198 -128.45 94.61 31.36
C GLY A 198 -129.91 94.51 31.78
N LEU A 199 -130.31 93.36 32.36
CA LEU A 199 -131.70 93.08 32.72
C LEU A 199 -132.25 94.06 33.76
N LEU A 200 -131.50 94.31 34.85
CA LEU A 200 -131.92 95.21 35.96
C LEU A 200 -132.12 96.67 35.54
N LYS A 201 -131.51 97.11 34.42
CA LYS A 201 -131.73 98.45 33.86
C LYS A 201 -133.05 98.56 33.07
N THR A 202 -133.54 97.46 32.49
CA THR A 202 -134.80 97.48 31.73
C THR A 202 -136.03 97.56 32.64
N GLU A 203 -136.05 96.78 33.72
CA GLU A 203 -137.16 96.75 34.69
C GLU A 203 -137.35 98.10 35.42
N ASN A 204 -136.25 98.81 35.71
CA ASN A 204 -136.29 100.14 36.32
C ASN A 204 -136.99 101.20 35.45
N ASN A 205 -136.92 101.09 34.12
CA ASN A 205 -137.60 102.02 33.21
C ASN A 205 -139.11 101.75 33.13
N ASP A 206 -139.52 100.48 33.16
CA ASP A 206 -140.94 100.11 33.11
C ASP A 206 -141.73 100.58 34.36
N LEU A 207 -141.07 100.55 35.53
CA LEU A 207 -141.61 101.14 36.76
C LEU A 207 -141.78 102.67 36.68
N ARG A 208 -140.83 103.38 36.05
CA ARG A 208 -140.95 104.84 35.85
C ARG A 208 -142.10 105.22 34.92
N VAL A 209 -142.35 104.44 33.87
CA VAL A 209 -143.50 104.62 32.97
C VAL A 209 -144.82 104.39 33.70
N LYS A 210 -144.89 103.41 34.62
CA LYS A 210 -146.09 103.17 35.44
C LYS A 210 -146.40 104.30 36.42
N ILE A 211 -145.39 104.96 37.00
CA ILE A 211 -145.59 106.12 37.88
C ILE A 211 -146.14 107.32 37.07
N ALA A 212 -145.51 107.66 35.95
CA ALA A 212 -145.97 108.75 35.08
C ALA A 212 -147.41 108.55 34.55
N LYS A 213 -147.87 107.30 34.46
CA LYS A 213 -149.24 106.93 34.04
C LYS A 213 -150.27 106.94 35.19
N LEU A 214 -149.85 107.17 36.43
CA LEU A 214 -150.75 107.38 37.58
C LEU A 214 -150.90 108.87 37.95
N GLU A 215 -150.05 109.73 37.41
CA GLU A 215 -150.12 111.19 37.59
C GLU A 215 -151.04 111.90 36.56
N SER A 216 -151.49 111.20 35.51
CA SER A 216 -152.40 111.75 34.50
C SER A 216 -153.88 111.72 34.88
N ASP A 217 -154.30 110.76 35.70
CA ASP A 217 -155.71 110.37 35.86
C ASP A 217 -156.29 110.96 37.17
N GLY A 218 -156.38 112.30 37.20
CA GLY A 218 -156.64 113.08 38.41
C GLY A 218 -158.05 113.00 39.01
N VAL A 219 -158.28 112.04 39.92
CA VAL A 219 -159.33 112.05 40.96
C VAL A 219 -158.72 111.44 42.25
N GLY A 220 -158.87 111.96 43.46
CA GLY A 220 -159.78 112.98 43.96
C GLY A 220 -160.46 112.49 45.25
N GLY A 221 -159.70 112.37 46.35
CA GLY A 221 -160.21 111.84 47.62
C GLY A 221 -159.21 111.97 48.77
N GLY A 222 -159.45 112.89 49.71
CA GLY A 222 -158.57 113.14 50.86
C GLY A 222 -158.64 112.06 51.94
N GLY A 223 -157.54 111.85 52.67
CA GLY A 223 -157.46 110.94 53.83
C GLY A 223 -156.20 110.08 53.91
N ALA A 224 -155.49 109.86 52.80
CA ALA A 224 -154.26 109.07 52.76
C ALA A 224 -152.98 109.84 53.13
N PHE A 225 -153.02 111.18 53.10
CA PHE A 225 -151.82 112.02 53.08
C PHE A 225 -151.00 111.99 54.38
N GLU A 226 -151.63 111.98 55.56
CA GLU A 226 -150.91 111.88 56.85
C GLU A 226 -150.22 110.53 57.03
N LYS A 227 -150.80 109.43 56.52
CA LYS A 227 -150.15 108.11 56.50
C LYS A 227 -149.01 107.99 55.49
N LEU A 228 -148.94 108.89 54.50
CA LEU A 228 -147.77 109.04 53.63
C LEU A 228 -146.69 109.91 54.29
N SER A 229 -147.06 111.04 54.89
CA SER A 229 -146.13 111.95 55.60
C SER A 229 -145.33 111.21 56.68
N ALA A 230 -145.99 110.45 57.57
CA ALA A 230 -145.32 109.63 58.58
C ALA A 230 -144.39 108.55 58.00
N LYS A 231 -144.62 108.13 56.74
CA LYS A 231 -143.82 107.11 56.05
C LYS A 231 -142.60 107.72 55.35
N CYS A 232 -142.66 108.99 54.92
CA CYS A 232 -141.51 109.72 54.39
C CYS A 232 -140.41 109.92 55.44
N SER A 233 -140.74 110.36 56.65
CA SER A 233 -139.73 110.53 57.71
C SER A 233 -139.07 109.20 58.14
N SER A 234 -139.79 108.08 58.01
CA SER A 234 -139.20 106.75 58.19
C SER A 234 -138.26 106.33 57.06
N LEU A 235 -138.43 106.88 55.84
CA LEU A 235 -137.56 106.62 54.69
C LEU A 235 -136.31 107.52 54.70
N GLU A 236 -136.41 108.75 55.19
CA GLU A 236 -135.24 109.64 55.38
C GLU A 236 -134.24 109.06 56.39
N LEU A 237 -134.73 108.51 57.50
CA LEU A 237 -133.89 107.79 58.48
C LEU A 237 -133.24 106.53 57.86
N GLY A 238 -133.99 105.80 57.01
CA GLY A 238 -133.47 104.65 56.27
C GLY A 238 -132.39 105.02 55.26
N SER A 239 -132.57 106.13 54.53
CA SER A 239 -131.62 106.64 53.55
C SER A 239 -130.30 107.08 54.19
N SER A 240 -130.35 107.70 55.37
CA SER A 240 -129.15 108.13 56.10
C SER A 240 -128.31 106.92 56.58
N ASN A 241 -128.96 105.89 57.13
CA ASN A 241 -128.28 104.65 57.52
C ASN A 241 -127.70 103.89 56.32
N LEU A 242 -128.40 103.86 55.18
CA LEU A 242 -127.87 103.25 53.94
C LEU A 242 -126.64 103.99 53.40
N SER A 243 -126.55 105.31 53.57
CA SER A 243 -125.35 106.07 53.19
C SER A 243 -124.13 105.68 54.02
N LEU A 244 -124.29 105.52 55.34
CA LEU A 244 -123.22 105.09 56.26
C LEU A 244 -122.72 103.67 55.95
N VAL A 245 -123.62 102.73 55.65
CA VAL A 245 -123.23 101.37 55.24
C VAL A 245 -122.46 101.38 53.91
N ASN A 246 -122.85 102.25 52.97
CA ASN A 246 -122.19 102.37 51.67
C ASN A 246 -120.75 102.92 51.80
N GLU A 247 -120.52 103.93 52.65
CA GLU A 247 -119.15 104.39 52.94
C GLU A 247 -118.30 103.34 53.67
N SER A 248 -118.89 102.61 54.62
CA SER A 248 -118.20 101.50 55.32
C SER A 248 -117.71 100.44 54.33
N LEU A 249 -118.60 99.91 53.49
CA LEU A 249 -118.26 98.91 52.47
C LEU A 249 -117.21 99.42 51.47
N LYS A 250 -117.22 100.72 51.14
CA LYS A 250 -116.22 101.34 50.25
C LYS A 250 -114.82 101.35 50.86
N SER A 251 -114.72 101.50 52.19
CA SER A 251 -113.45 101.44 52.92
C SER A 251 -112.91 100.01 53.07
N GLU A 252 -113.81 99.03 53.23
CA GLU A 252 -113.42 97.61 53.24
C GLU A 252 -112.94 97.15 51.86
N LEU A 253 -113.60 97.58 50.78
CA LEU A 253 -113.20 97.27 49.40
C LEU A 253 -111.79 97.77 49.06
N SER A 254 -111.41 98.99 49.48
CA SER A 254 -110.05 99.49 49.26
C SER A 254 -109.02 98.78 50.15
N SER A 255 -109.39 98.38 51.37
CA SER A 255 -108.55 97.55 52.23
C SER A 255 -108.24 96.19 51.59
N VAL A 256 -109.26 95.49 51.07
CA VAL A 256 -109.11 94.20 50.38
C VAL A 256 -108.23 94.32 49.13
N HIS A 257 -108.41 95.36 48.32
CA HIS A 257 -107.54 95.61 47.16
C HIS A 257 -106.07 95.75 47.58
N SER A 258 -105.78 96.51 48.64
CA SER A 258 -104.42 96.71 49.16
C SER A 258 -103.79 95.44 49.78
N GLN A 259 -104.59 94.43 50.12
CA GLN A 259 -104.11 93.11 50.55
C GLN A 259 -103.83 92.20 49.35
N LEU A 260 -104.66 92.28 48.30
CA LEU A 260 -104.48 91.53 47.06
C LEU A 260 -103.15 91.88 46.37
N ASP A 261 -102.85 93.18 46.21
CA ASP A 261 -101.60 93.67 45.61
C ASP A 261 -100.34 93.13 46.32
N ARG A 262 -100.41 93.01 47.66
CA ARG A 262 -99.30 92.49 48.47
C ARG A 262 -99.11 90.98 48.30
N LEU A 263 -100.19 90.22 48.15
CA LEU A 263 -100.13 88.78 47.93
C LEU A 263 -99.57 88.45 46.54
N THR A 264 -99.98 89.20 45.50
CA THR A 264 -99.43 89.06 44.14
C THR A 264 -97.92 89.31 44.14
N ALA A 265 -97.45 90.42 44.72
CA ALA A 265 -96.02 90.74 44.81
C ALA A 265 -95.22 89.70 45.63
N GLN A 266 -95.84 89.08 46.64
CA GLN A 266 -95.22 88.00 47.42
C GLN A 266 -95.16 86.67 46.64
N GLN A 267 -96.13 86.40 45.76
CA GLN A 267 -96.14 85.23 44.89
C GLN A 267 -95.06 85.32 43.80
N ASP A 268 -94.90 86.46 43.15
CA ASP A 268 -93.86 86.69 42.13
C ASP A 268 -92.44 86.65 42.73
N SER A 269 -92.28 87.06 43.99
CA SER A 269 -91.04 86.85 44.74
C SER A 269 -90.75 85.37 45.00
N SER A 270 -91.79 84.52 45.10
CA SER A 270 -91.64 83.09 45.39
C SER A 270 -91.40 82.24 44.14
N THR A 271 -91.88 82.65 42.97
CA THR A 271 -91.59 81.97 41.70
C THR A 271 -90.12 82.17 41.32
N ALA A 272 -89.65 83.42 41.24
CA ALA A 272 -88.27 83.75 40.88
C ALA A 272 -87.22 83.09 41.81
N THR A 273 -87.52 82.92 43.10
CA THR A 273 -86.62 82.22 44.05
C THR A 273 -86.68 80.70 43.97
N ASN A 274 -87.77 80.12 43.46
CA ASN A 274 -87.84 78.69 43.16
C ASN A 274 -87.18 78.36 41.82
N ASP A 275 -87.33 79.19 40.79
CA ASP A 275 -86.67 79.00 39.50
C ASP A 275 -85.14 79.01 39.64
N LEU A 276 -84.59 79.92 40.46
CA LEU A 276 -83.16 79.95 40.82
C LEU A 276 -82.69 78.72 41.62
N ARG A 277 -83.60 77.97 42.26
CA ARG A 277 -83.26 76.66 42.88
C ARG A 277 -83.33 75.53 41.87
N ILE A 278 -84.30 75.56 40.96
CA ILE A 278 -84.45 74.55 39.90
C ILE A 278 -83.26 74.61 38.95
N THR A 279 -82.86 75.80 38.47
CA THR A 279 -81.67 75.95 37.62
C THR A 279 -80.40 75.49 38.32
N ARG A 280 -80.20 75.86 39.60
CA ARG A 280 -79.06 75.39 40.38
C ARG A 280 -79.03 73.86 40.58
N ILE A 281 -80.19 73.22 40.77
CA ILE A 281 -80.29 71.76 40.85
C ILE A 281 -80.00 71.12 39.49
N MET A 282 -80.43 71.74 38.38
CA MET A 282 -80.10 71.28 37.03
C MET A 282 -78.61 71.43 36.71
N GLU A 283 -77.97 72.52 37.13
CA GLU A 283 -76.51 72.71 37.01
C GLU A 283 -75.74 71.72 37.89
N GLU A 284 -76.16 71.49 39.13
CA GLU A 284 -75.50 70.56 40.04
C GLU A 284 -75.67 69.10 39.60
N THR A 285 -76.84 68.73 39.07
CA THR A 285 -77.06 67.39 38.47
C THR A 285 -76.32 67.22 37.15
N ALA A 286 -76.28 68.21 36.26
CA ALA A 286 -75.47 68.17 35.04
C ALA A 286 -73.96 68.11 35.34
N ALA A 287 -73.49 68.80 36.39
CA ALA A 287 -72.12 68.67 36.88
C ALA A 287 -71.86 67.31 37.56
N ALA A 288 -72.88 66.66 38.11
CA ALA A 288 -72.77 65.30 38.65
C ALA A 288 -72.76 64.23 37.55
N THR A 289 -73.61 64.33 36.52
CA THR A 289 -73.58 63.43 35.35
C THR A 289 -72.29 63.60 34.58
N LYS A 290 -71.83 64.83 34.32
CA LYS A 290 -70.54 65.04 33.65
C LYS A 290 -69.37 64.42 34.42
N ARG A 291 -69.32 64.56 35.75
CA ARG A 291 -68.30 63.89 36.59
C ARG A 291 -68.45 62.36 36.64
N ALA A 292 -69.63 61.82 36.34
CA ALA A 292 -69.85 60.39 36.20
C ALA A 292 -69.39 59.91 34.80
N GLU A 293 -69.69 60.66 33.75
CA GLU A 293 -69.23 60.44 32.37
C GLU A 293 -67.70 60.51 32.28
N GLU A 294 -67.07 61.53 32.88
CA GLU A 294 -65.60 61.65 32.98
C GLU A 294 -64.98 60.42 33.69
N LYS A 295 -65.63 59.88 34.72
CA LYS A 295 -65.21 58.65 35.42
C LYS A 295 -65.52 57.36 34.67
N VAL A 296 -66.51 57.36 33.78
CA VAL A 296 -66.77 56.25 32.87
C VAL A 296 -65.71 56.24 31.78
N GLN A 297 -65.40 57.38 31.18
CA GLN A 297 -64.33 57.51 30.19
C GLN A 297 -62.94 57.18 30.76
N GLU A 298 -62.65 57.58 32.01
CA GLU A 298 -61.42 57.17 32.70
C GLU A 298 -61.32 55.64 32.85
N LYS A 299 -62.43 54.98 33.21
CA LYS A 299 -62.53 53.52 33.34
C LYS A 299 -62.56 52.78 32.01
N GLU A 300 -63.15 53.35 30.97
CA GLU A 300 -63.10 52.81 29.60
C GLU A 300 -61.66 52.87 29.07
N GLY A 301 -60.94 53.96 29.34
CA GLY A 301 -59.50 54.08 29.08
C GLY A 301 -58.64 53.14 29.93
N GLU A 302 -59.04 52.81 31.16
CA GLU A 302 -58.40 51.77 31.97
C GLU A 302 -58.68 50.36 31.40
N VAL A 303 -59.94 50.07 31.02
CA VAL A 303 -60.35 48.80 30.42
C VAL A 303 -59.64 48.56 29.07
N GLU A 304 -59.48 49.58 28.22
CA GLU A 304 -58.79 49.39 26.94
C GLU A 304 -57.27 49.23 27.12
N ARG A 305 -56.65 49.85 28.13
CA ARG A 305 -55.25 49.53 28.53
C ARG A 305 -55.12 48.11 29.10
N LEU A 306 -56.10 47.67 29.90
CA LEU A 306 -56.14 46.29 30.40
C LEU A 306 -56.33 45.31 29.24
N ARG A 307 -57.11 45.66 28.21
CA ARG A 307 -57.24 44.88 26.99
C ARG A 307 -55.93 44.83 26.20
N GLU A 308 -55.27 45.96 25.97
CA GLU A 308 -53.97 46.02 25.29
C GLU A 308 -52.92 45.16 26.02
N THR A 309 -52.87 45.23 27.36
CA THR A 309 -51.97 44.39 28.15
C THR A 309 -52.35 42.91 28.11
N VAL A 310 -53.64 42.55 28.08
CA VAL A 310 -54.10 41.16 27.88
C VAL A 310 -53.78 40.64 26.48
N GLU A 311 -53.94 41.44 25.43
CA GLU A 311 -53.58 41.06 24.06
C GLU A 311 -52.06 40.95 23.89
N ASN A 312 -51.27 41.80 24.54
CA ASN A 312 -49.81 41.70 24.62
C ASN A 312 -49.36 40.45 25.40
N VAL A 313 -49.92 40.16 26.57
CA VAL A 313 -49.65 38.93 27.34
C VAL A 313 -50.04 37.69 26.54
N LYS A 314 -51.17 37.70 25.84
CA LYS A 314 -51.58 36.62 24.93
C LYS A 314 -50.56 36.43 23.80
N GLY A 315 -50.09 37.52 23.18
CA GLY A 315 -49.04 37.47 22.16
C GLY A 315 -47.69 36.95 22.70
N GLN A 316 -47.35 37.28 23.95
CA GLN A 316 -46.16 36.74 24.64
C GLN A 316 -46.33 35.25 24.94
N MET A 317 -47.52 34.79 25.37
CA MET A 317 -47.82 33.37 25.55
C MET A 317 -47.72 32.60 24.23
N SER A 318 -48.31 33.09 23.13
CA SER A 318 -48.19 32.44 21.82
C SER A 318 -46.73 32.32 21.35
N ARG A 319 -45.89 33.31 21.64
CA ARG A 319 -44.43 33.22 21.38
C ARG A 319 -43.74 32.23 22.31
N ALA A 320 -44.12 32.15 23.58
CA ALA A 320 -43.57 31.16 24.51
C ALA A 320 -43.96 29.72 24.10
N GLU A 321 -45.17 29.52 23.59
CA GLU A 321 -45.61 28.25 23.00
C GLU A 321 -44.87 27.93 21.70
N GLU A 322 -44.61 28.92 20.82
CA GLU A 322 -43.75 28.74 19.64
C GLU A 322 -42.32 28.37 20.02
N PHE A 323 -41.70 29.09 20.96
CA PHE A 323 -40.35 28.76 21.45
C PHE A 323 -40.29 27.40 22.12
N LYS A 324 -41.33 26.99 22.86
CA LYS A 324 -41.43 25.63 23.40
C LYS A 324 -41.51 24.60 22.28
N GLY A 325 -42.39 24.77 21.29
CA GLY A 325 -42.49 23.85 20.16
C GLY A 325 -41.19 23.72 19.36
N ARG A 326 -40.42 24.82 19.25
CA ARG A 326 -39.08 24.81 18.63
C ARG A 326 -38.02 24.13 19.49
N LEU A 327 -38.13 24.17 20.81
CA LEU A 327 -37.27 23.44 21.75
C LEU A 327 -37.62 21.94 21.74
N ASP A 328 -38.90 21.59 21.82
CA ASP A 328 -39.39 20.22 21.75
C ASP A 328 -38.95 19.55 20.43
N ALA A 329 -38.98 20.29 19.31
CA ALA A 329 -38.46 19.85 18.01
C ALA A 329 -36.93 19.68 18.01
N SER A 330 -36.16 20.66 18.49
CA SER A 330 -34.69 20.57 18.50
C SER A 330 -34.16 19.47 19.42
N GLU A 331 -34.89 19.11 20.49
CA GLU A 331 -34.59 17.92 21.27
C GLU A 331 -34.84 16.62 20.48
N VAL A 332 -35.87 16.54 19.63
CA VAL A 332 -36.12 15.39 18.77
C VAL A 332 -35.00 15.25 17.72
N ASP A 333 -34.62 16.34 17.07
CA ASP A 333 -33.51 16.36 16.10
C ASP A 333 -32.19 15.93 16.76
N LEU A 334 -31.89 16.43 17.96
CA LEU A 334 -30.70 16.04 18.74
C LEU A 334 -30.76 14.56 19.16
N ARG A 335 -31.94 14.04 19.51
CA ARG A 335 -32.16 12.61 19.81
C ARG A 335 -32.09 11.71 18.57
N MET A 336 -32.32 12.24 17.37
CA MET A 336 -32.08 11.53 16.11
C MET A 336 -30.60 11.51 15.77
N ALA A 337 -29.94 12.68 15.74
CA ALA A 337 -28.51 12.80 15.45
C ALA A 337 -27.62 11.96 16.40
N ARG A 338 -28.03 11.77 17.66
CA ARG A 338 -27.36 10.83 18.58
C ARG A 338 -27.50 9.37 18.16
N ARG A 339 -28.69 8.91 17.72
CA ARG A 339 -28.86 7.54 17.21
C ARG A 339 -28.10 7.32 15.89
N ASP A 340 -28.03 8.34 15.04
CA ASP A 340 -27.27 8.26 13.80
C ASP A 340 -25.76 8.15 14.08
N LEU A 341 -25.26 8.85 15.11
CA LEU A 341 -23.90 8.70 15.62
C LEU A 341 -23.66 7.32 16.25
N GLU A 342 -24.53 6.87 17.17
CA GLU A 342 -24.46 5.54 17.79
C GLU A 342 -24.48 4.41 16.74
N GLY A 343 -25.31 4.54 15.69
CA GLY A 343 -25.36 3.62 14.56
C GLY A 343 -24.09 3.64 13.71
N SER A 344 -23.49 4.82 13.51
CA SER A 344 -22.20 4.98 12.84
C SER A 344 -21.04 4.36 13.65
N GLU A 345 -21.01 4.55 14.97
CA GLU A 345 -20.03 3.93 15.87
C GLU A 345 -20.11 2.40 15.84
N VAL A 346 -21.32 1.83 15.88
CA VAL A 346 -21.54 0.38 15.71
C VAL A 346 -21.10 -0.11 14.32
N ALA A 347 -21.39 0.64 13.26
CA ALA A 347 -20.96 0.29 11.90
C ALA A 347 -19.42 0.32 11.76
N MET A 348 -18.74 1.32 12.32
CA MET A 348 -17.28 1.41 12.35
C MET A 348 -16.66 0.28 13.19
N GLY A 349 -17.26 -0.06 14.34
CA GLY A 349 -16.83 -1.19 15.17
C GLY A 349 -16.93 -2.52 14.43
N ASN A 350 -18.05 -2.78 13.75
CA ASN A 350 -18.24 -3.97 12.93
C ASN A 350 -17.22 -4.03 11.78
N MET A 351 -16.92 -2.90 11.13
CA MET A 351 -15.90 -2.82 10.08
C MET A 351 -14.49 -3.08 10.63
N HIS A 352 -14.17 -2.58 11.82
CA HIS A 352 -12.87 -2.83 12.46
C HIS A 352 -12.68 -4.32 12.80
N VAL A 353 -13.69 -4.98 13.37
CA VAL A 353 -13.69 -6.42 13.62
C VAL A 353 -13.56 -7.22 12.31
N ALA A 354 -14.27 -6.82 11.25
CA ALA A 354 -14.13 -7.46 9.94
C ALA A 354 -12.71 -7.33 9.35
N MET A 355 -12.09 -6.15 9.46
CA MET A 355 -10.68 -5.95 9.04
C MET A 355 -9.71 -6.79 9.89
N GLN A 356 -9.90 -6.87 11.20
CA GLN A 356 -9.07 -7.68 12.09
C GLN A 356 -9.17 -9.18 11.76
N ASN A 357 -10.38 -9.67 11.45
CA ASN A 357 -10.59 -11.05 11.01
C ASN A 357 -9.88 -11.33 9.67
N LEU A 358 -10.04 -10.45 8.67
CA LEU A 358 -9.35 -10.57 7.37
C LEU A 358 -7.82 -10.51 7.49
N GLN A 359 -7.29 -9.77 8.47
CA GLN A 359 -5.86 -9.77 8.79
C GLN A 359 -5.43 -11.11 9.40
N GLY A 360 -6.18 -11.65 10.37
CA GLY A 360 -5.92 -12.96 10.96
C GLY A 360 -6.02 -14.12 9.96
N GLU A 361 -6.99 -14.06 9.04
CA GLU A 361 -7.13 -15.01 7.93
C GLU A 361 -5.91 -14.98 7.02
N ARG A 362 -5.49 -13.79 6.54
CA ARG A 362 -4.27 -13.63 5.73
C ARG A 362 -3.01 -14.06 6.45
N GLU A 363 -2.87 -13.77 7.74
CA GLU A 363 -1.75 -14.26 8.54
C GLU A 363 -1.72 -15.78 8.67
N SER A 364 -2.88 -16.45 8.66
CA SER A 364 -2.96 -17.92 8.67
C SER A 364 -2.70 -18.52 7.28
N GLU A 365 -3.13 -17.86 6.22
CA GLU A 365 -2.85 -18.21 4.82
C GLU A 365 -1.35 -18.12 4.52
N ILE A 366 -0.69 -17.01 4.92
CA ILE A 366 0.76 -16.84 4.80
C ILE A 366 1.51 -17.95 5.53
N LYS A 367 1.16 -18.25 6.79
CA LYS A 367 1.81 -19.32 7.57
C LYS A 367 1.61 -20.71 6.96
N MET A 368 0.46 -20.96 6.31
CA MET A 368 0.22 -22.20 5.57
C MET A 368 1.11 -22.29 4.32
N MET A 369 1.24 -21.21 3.56
CA MET A 369 2.10 -21.13 2.37
C MET A 369 3.59 -21.21 2.74
N GLU A 370 4.00 -20.60 3.85
CA GLU A 370 5.36 -20.73 4.41
C GLU A 370 5.65 -22.18 4.81
N GLN A 371 4.75 -22.84 5.55
CA GLN A 371 4.90 -24.25 5.90
C GLN A 371 4.95 -25.16 4.66
N GLN A 372 4.06 -24.94 3.67
CA GLN A 372 4.08 -25.73 2.43
C GLN A 372 5.42 -25.54 1.68
N ALA A 373 5.94 -24.32 1.60
CA ALA A 373 7.24 -24.05 0.98
C ALA A 373 8.41 -24.68 1.76
N GLU A 374 8.34 -24.75 3.10
CA GLU A 374 9.32 -25.50 3.90
C GLU A 374 9.23 -27.02 3.67
N GLU A 375 8.03 -27.58 3.57
CA GLU A 375 7.80 -29.01 3.27
C GLU A 375 8.25 -29.38 1.85
N GLU A 376 7.96 -28.54 0.85
CA GLU A 376 8.45 -28.71 -0.53
C GLU A 376 9.99 -28.62 -0.59
N MET A 377 10.58 -27.60 0.04
CA MET A 377 12.05 -27.45 0.12
C MET A 377 12.72 -28.57 0.90
N ALA A 378 12.05 -29.19 1.87
CA ALA A 378 12.55 -30.37 2.58
C ALA A 378 12.52 -31.61 1.67
N GLY A 379 11.40 -31.84 0.96
CA GLY A 379 11.27 -32.93 -0.01
C GLY A 379 12.25 -32.83 -1.18
N GLU A 380 12.52 -31.63 -1.69
CA GLU A 380 13.56 -31.42 -2.69
C GLU A 380 14.97 -31.74 -2.17
N ARG A 381 15.27 -31.40 -0.91
CA ARG A 381 16.56 -31.74 -0.27
C ARG A 381 16.73 -33.25 -0.09
N GLU A 382 15.72 -33.94 0.43
CA GLU A 382 15.75 -35.40 0.57
C GLU A 382 15.89 -36.09 -0.79
N ALA A 383 15.15 -35.63 -1.81
CA ALA A 383 15.28 -36.12 -3.18
C ALA A 383 16.63 -35.79 -3.84
N PHE A 384 17.31 -34.72 -3.44
CA PHE A 384 18.66 -34.38 -3.89
C PHE A 384 19.74 -35.20 -3.16
N GLU A 385 19.59 -35.42 -1.85
CA GLU A 385 20.48 -36.25 -1.04
C GLU A 385 20.45 -37.72 -1.53
N GLY A 386 19.26 -38.29 -1.77
CA GLY A 386 19.12 -39.62 -2.36
C GLY A 386 19.70 -39.74 -3.79
N ARG A 387 19.72 -38.66 -4.58
CA ARG A 387 20.42 -38.63 -5.87
C ARG A 387 21.94 -38.61 -5.71
N LEU A 388 22.47 -37.90 -4.70
CA LEU A 388 23.90 -37.90 -4.40
C LEU A 388 24.37 -39.26 -3.87
N GLU A 389 23.58 -39.93 -3.01
CA GLU A 389 23.88 -41.27 -2.51
C GLU A 389 23.89 -42.31 -3.65
N ALA A 390 22.86 -42.33 -4.51
CA ALA A 390 22.82 -43.21 -5.68
C ALA A 390 23.97 -42.94 -6.67
N LEU A 391 24.36 -41.67 -6.86
CA LEU A 391 25.52 -41.30 -7.68
C LEU A 391 26.83 -41.77 -7.05
N ALA A 392 26.96 -41.71 -5.71
CA ALA A 392 28.12 -42.21 -4.98
C ALA A 392 28.25 -43.74 -5.08
N GLU A 393 27.15 -44.50 -4.97
CA GLU A 393 27.14 -45.96 -5.17
C GLU A 393 27.58 -46.33 -6.59
N VAL A 394 27.08 -45.62 -7.62
CA VAL A 394 27.50 -45.81 -9.02
C VAL A 394 29.00 -45.50 -9.19
N HIS A 395 29.52 -44.44 -8.56
CA HIS A 395 30.95 -44.14 -8.59
C HIS A 395 31.80 -45.20 -7.87
N GLU A 396 31.38 -45.71 -6.71
CA GLU A 396 32.10 -46.78 -6.02
C GLU A 396 32.11 -48.07 -6.85
N SER A 397 30.96 -48.45 -7.44
CA SER A 397 30.85 -49.60 -8.35
C SER A 397 31.78 -49.48 -9.56
N ASN A 398 31.77 -48.33 -10.25
CA ASN A 398 32.65 -48.06 -11.40
C ASN A 398 34.14 -48.13 -11.00
N VAL A 399 34.50 -47.56 -9.85
CA VAL A 399 35.88 -47.60 -9.33
C VAL A 399 36.27 -49.02 -8.89
N ALA A 400 35.34 -49.83 -8.36
CA ALA A 400 35.56 -51.23 -8.07
C ALA A 400 35.78 -52.06 -9.35
N GLU A 401 35.02 -51.80 -10.42
CA GLU A 401 35.23 -52.45 -11.71
C GLU A 401 36.59 -52.08 -12.32
N VAL A 402 36.95 -50.79 -12.39
CA VAL A 402 38.27 -50.35 -12.91
C VAL A 402 39.41 -50.99 -12.11
N ARG A 403 39.29 -51.08 -10.77
CA ARG A 403 40.25 -51.80 -9.92
C ARG A 403 40.31 -53.31 -10.24
N ALA A 404 39.21 -53.93 -10.67
CA ALA A 404 39.15 -55.34 -11.06
C ALA A 404 39.73 -55.57 -12.46
N GLN A 405 39.43 -54.69 -13.43
CA GLN A 405 40.01 -54.69 -14.77
C GLN A 405 41.54 -54.53 -14.69
N HIS A 406 42.03 -53.52 -13.95
CA HIS A 406 43.47 -53.31 -13.76
C HIS A 406 44.16 -54.51 -13.08
N LYS A 407 43.53 -55.14 -12.08
CA LYS A 407 44.04 -56.38 -11.46
C LYS A 407 44.08 -57.57 -12.43
N LYS A 408 43.24 -57.59 -13.47
CA LYS A 408 43.25 -58.61 -14.54
C LYS A 408 44.37 -58.31 -15.55
N GLU A 409 44.57 -57.05 -15.91
CA GLU A 409 45.67 -56.59 -16.77
C GLU A 409 47.04 -56.89 -16.15
N MET A 410 47.24 -56.52 -14.88
CA MET A 410 48.48 -56.81 -14.12
C MET A 410 48.80 -58.31 -14.03
N ARG A 411 47.79 -59.19 -14.06
CA ARG A 411 48.00 -60.65 -14.17
C ARG A 411 48.46 -61.04 -15.56
N ILE A 412 47.77 -60.58 -16.61
CA ILE A 412 48.14 -60.84 -18.01
C ILE A 412 49.56 -60.33 -18.32
N GLU A 413 49.95 -59.18 -17.76
CA GLU A 413 51.31 -58.65 -17.90
C GLU A 413 52.34 -59.51 -17.14
N LYS A 414 52.04 -59.91 -15.90
CA LYS A 414 52.90 -60.84 -15.14
C LYS A 414 53.08 -62.18 -15.86
N ASP A 415 52.01 -62.75 -16.39
CA ASP A 415 52.04 -64.02 -17.14
C ASP A 415 52.87 -63.88 -18.44
N LYS A 416 52.79 -62.70 -19.11
CA LYS A 416 53.67 -62.35 -20.25
C LYS A 416 55.14 -62.23 -19.82
N LEU A 417 55.43 -61.56 -18.71
CA LEU A 417 56.80 -61.41 -18.18
C LEU A 417 57.40 -62.76 -17.76
N GLU A 418 56.63 -63.65 -17.13
CA GLU A 418 57.06 -65.01 -16.82
C GLU A 418 57.31 -65.83 -18.10
N THR A 419 56.48 -65.68 -19.13
CA THR A 419 56.69 -66.28 -20.45
C THR A 419 57.95 -65.75 -21.14
N ILE A 420 58.27 -64.46 -20.99
CA ILE A 420 59.48 -63.83 -21.56
C ILE A 420 60.72 -64.31 -20.79
N ASN A 421 60.68 -64.35 -19.45
CA ASN A 421 61.78 -64.84 -18.62
C ASN A 421 62.10 -66.31 -18.92
N PHE A 422 61.08 -67.18 -19.05
CA PHE A 422 61.26 -68.58 -19.43
C PHE A 422 61.95 -68.74 -20.80
N LYS A 423 61.59 -67.89 -21.77
CA LYS A 423 62.27 -67.86 -23.09
C LYS A 423 63.70 -67.31 -22.98
N LEU A 424 63.95 -66.32 -22.13
CA LEU A 424 65.29 -65.77 -21.88
C LEU A 424 66.22 -66.83 -21.26
N GLU A 425 65.73 -67.57 -20.26
CA GLU A 425 66.43 -68.69 -19.63
C GLU A 425 66.71 -69.80 -20.65
N GLY A 426 65.71 -70.17 -21.47
CA GLY A 426 65.88 -71.09 -22.59
C GLY A 426 67.02 -70.66 -23.52
N ASN A 427 66.94 -69.44 -24.07
CA ASN A 427 67.97 -68.84 -24.93
C ASN A 427 69.36 -68.81 -24.27
N MET A 428 69.45 -68.58 -22.96
CA MET A 428 70.72 -68.62 -22.23
C MET A 428 71.29 -70.05 -22.15
N THR A 429 70.45 -71.05 -21.85
CA THR A 429 70.89 -72.45 -21.83
C THR A 429 71.31 -72.95 -23.23
N GLU A 430 70.60 -72.54 -24.27
CA GLU A 430 70.98 -72.79 -25.67
C GLU A 430 72.30 -72.11 -26.05
N ASN A 431 72.51 -70.84 -25.64
CA ASN A 431 73.78 -70.14 -25.89
C ASN A 431 74.97 -70.84 -25.22
N VAL A 432 74.79 -71.35 -24.00
CA VAL A 432 75.81 -72.16 -23.28
C VAL A 432 76.03 -73.50 -23.98
N GLY A 433 74.98 -74.14 -24.50
CA GLY A 433 75.08 -75.35 -25.31
C GLY A 433 75.85 -75.15 -26.61
N LEU A 434 75.51 -74.09 -27.37
CA LEU A 434 76.18 -73.69 -28.60
C LEU A 434 77.66 -73.35 -28.37
N ARG A 435 77.98 -72.59 -27.31
CA ARG A 435 79.37 -72.32 -26.90
C ARG A 435 80.14 -73.61 -26.62
N ARG A 436 79.58 -74.53 -25.82
CA ARG A 436 80.23 -75.82 -25.53
C ARG A 436 80.43 -76.66 -26.79
N SER A 437 79.47 -76.68 -27.70
CA SER A 437 79.58 -77.37 -28.99
C SER A 437 80.64 -76.74 -29.91
N LEU A 438 80.80 -75.42 -29.86
CA LEU A 438 81.82 -74.68 -30.60
C LEU A 438 83.22 -74.90 -30.01
N ASP A 439 83.36 -74.90 -28.68
CA ASP A 439 84.60 -75.29 -27.99
C ASP A 439 85.02 -76.73 -28.32
N GLU A 440 84.07 -77.66 -28.42
CA GLU A 440 84.33 -79.04 -28.87
C GLU A 440 84.76 -79.09 -30.34
N ALA A 441 84.14 -78.31 -31.23
CA ALA A 441 84.52 -78.23 -32.64
C ALA A 441 85.94 -77.66 -32.81
N ILE A 442 86.29 -76.60 -32.07
CA ILE A 442 87.63 -76.01 -32.04
C ILE A 442 88.66 -77.04 -31.56
N LYS A 443 88.39 -77.75 -30.46
CA LYS A 443 89.28 -78.82 -29.94
C LYS A 443 89.48 -79.96 -30.93
N ARG A 444 88.43 -80.37 -31.65
CA ARG A 444 88.52 -81.38 -32.72
C ARG A 444 89.38 -80.89 -33.89
N LEU A 445 89.25 -79.62 -34.29
CA LEU A 445 90.05 -79.02 -35.35
C LEU A 445 91.54 -78.94 -34.95
N GLN A 446 91.85 -78.40 -33.77
CA GLN A 446 93.22 -78.29 -33.24
C GLN A 446 93.89 -79.67 -33.18
N ALA A 447 93.26 -80.64 -32.53
CA ALA A 447 93.76 -82.02 -32.45
C ALA A 447 93.83 -82.77 -33.80
N SER A 448 93.28 -82.21 -34.88
CA SER A 448 93.39 -82.76 -36.24
C SER A 448 94.42 -82.05 -37.13
N GLN A 449 94.89 -80.86 -36.74
CA GLN A 449 95.85 -80.06 -37.53
C GLN A 449 97.28 -80.12 -36.98
N GLU A 450 97.47 -80.33 -35.67
CA GLU A 450 98.78 -80.24 -35.02
C GLU A 450 99.78 -81.37 -35.39
N ASP A 451 99.34 -82.45 -36.05
CA ASP A 451 100.18 -83.63 -36.37
C ASP A 451 100.03 -84.14 -37.83
N ILE A 452 99.66 -83.26 -38.78
CA ILE A 452 99.58 -83.61 -40.22
C ILE A 452 100.51 -82.73 -41.06
N ILE A 453 101.81 -82.96 -40.92
CA ILE A 453 102.81 -82.38 -41.83
C ILE A 453 102.76 -83.13 -43.16
N ASP A 454 102.56 -82.40 -44.27
CA ASP A 454 102.44 -83.02 -45.59
C ASP A 454 103.71 -83.84 -45.94
N ARG A 455 103.49 -85.13 -46.18
CA ARG A 455 104.52 -86.09 -46.58
C ARG A 455 105.20 -85.71 -47.89
N VAL A 456 104.51 -85.02 -48.80
CA VAL A 456 105.10 -84.50 -50.04
C VAL A 456 106.02 -83.31 -49.74
N LEU A 457 105.58 -82.36 -48.91
CA LEU A 457 106.41 -81.25 -48.45
C LEU A 457 107.69 -81.74 -47.75
N MET A 458 107.58 -82.62 -46.74
CA MET A 458 108.77 -83.16 -46.05
C MET A 458 109.69 -83.97 -46.97
N LYS A 459 109.14 -84.76 -47.91
CA LYS A 459 109.93 -85.44 -48.94
C LYS A 459 110.71 -84.44 -49.80
N ASN A 460 110.09 -83.33 -50.21
CA ASN A 460 110.73 -82.32 -51.05
C ASN A 460 111.86 -81.60 -50.29
N ILE A 461 111.63 -81.21 -49.03
CA ILE A 461 112.66 -80.56 -48.20
C ILE A 461 113.85 -81.51 -47.94
N LEU A 462 113.60 -82.81 -47.74
CA LEU A 462 114.67 -83.83 -47.62
C LEU A 462 115.46 -84.02 -48.92
N LEU A 463 114.82 -83.95 -50.09
CA LEU A 463 115.49 -84.00 -51.39
C LEU A 463 116.34 -82.75 -51.63
N ASP A 464 115.82 -81.56 -51.32
CA ASP A 464 116.55 -80.29 -51.38
C ASP A 464 117.78 -80.31 -50.47
N TRP A 465 117.65 -80.82 -49.24
CA TRP A 465 118.73 -80.98 -48.29
C TRP A 465 119.83 -81.96 -48.74
N HIS A 466 119.48 -82.98 -49.54
CA HIS A 466 120.46 -83.89 -50.13
C HIS A 466 121.11 -83.30 -51.40
N GLY A 467 120.38 -82.48 -52.16
CA GLY A 467 120.91 -81.83 -53.38
C GLY A 467 121.86 -80.67 -53.09
N LYS A 468 121.65 -79.95 -51.98
CA LYS A 468 122.42 -78.76 -51.59
C LYS A 468 123.66 -79.11 -50.76
N SER A 469 124.64 -78.22 -50.79
CA SER A 469 125.88 -78.33 -50.00
C SER A 469 126.33 -76.96 -49.48
N GLY A 470 127.23 -76.92 -48.50
CA GLY A 470 127.60 -75.68 -47.82
C GLY A 470 126.41 -75.05 -47.10
N ASP A 471 126.30 -73.73 -47.14
CA ASP A 471 125.32 -72.98 -46.35
C ASP A 471 123.87 -73.11 -46.83
N GLU A 472 123.63 -73.36 -48.13
CA GLU A 472 122.27 -73.64 -48.63
C GLU A 472 121.65 -74.87 -47.96
N ARG A 473 122.48 -75.85 -47.58
CA ARG A 473 122.04 -77.06 -46.86
C ARG A 473 121.66 -76.76 -45.41
N ARG A 474 122.28 -75.74 -44.79
CA ARG A 474 121.97 -75.25 -43.44
C ARG A 474 120.67 -74.45 -43.43
N ASP A 475 120.48 -73.55 -44.40
CA ASP A 475 119.23 -72.80 -44.53
C ASP A 475 118.03 -73.74 -44.75
N VAL A 476 118.18 -74.84 -45.52
CA VAL A 476 117.13 -75.89 -45.64
C VAL A 476 116.89 -76.64 -44.33
N MET A 477 117.91 -76.93 -43.52
CA MET A 477 117.71 -77.51 -42.18
C MET A 477 116.97 -76.56 -41.25
N ALA A 478 117.28 -75.25 -41.28
CA ALA A 478 116.61 -74.25 -40.45
C ALA A 478 115.12 -74.12 -40.80
N VAL A 479 114.77 -74.19 -42.10
CA VAL A 479 113.38 -74.28 -42.56
C VAL A 479 112.73 -75.59 -42.09
N MET A 480 113.42 -76.73 -42.22
CA MET A 480 112.90 -78.04 -41.78
C MET A 480 112.62 -78.08 -40.27
N ALA A 481 113.55 -77.61 -39.44
CA ALA A 481 113.39 -77.53 -37.99
C ALA A 481 112.27 -76.56 -37.58
N SER A 482 112.09 -75.46 -38.31
CA SER A 482 110.98 -74.51 -38.08
C SER A 482 109.62 -75.12 -38.44
N LEU A 483 109.55 -75.90 -39.52
CA LEU A 483 108.35 -76.61 -39.97
C LEU A 483 107.99 -77.81 -39.08
N LEU A 484 108.99 -78.50 -38.53
CA LEU A 484 108.84 -79.57 -37.55
C LEU A 484 108.62 -79.06 -36.11
N HIS A 485 108.46 -77.74 -35.91
CA HIS A 485 108.31 -77.08 -34.62
C HIS A 485 109.37 -77.45 -33.57
N PHE A 486 110.61 -77.72 -34.00
CA PHE A 486 111.73 -78.00 -33.08
C PHE A 486 111.86 -76.85 -32.08
N THR A 487 112.00 -77.21 -30.81
CA THR A 487 112.33 -76.27 -29.74
C THR A 487 113.73 -75.68 -29.97
N ASP A 488 114.02 -74.56 -29.32
CA ASP A 488 115.33 -73.90 -29.43
C ASP A 488 116.47 -74.76 -28.84
N GLU A 489 116.15 -75.66 -27.90
CA GLU A 489 117.08 -76.67 -27.35
C GLU A 489 117.41 -77.77 -28.39
N GLU A 490 116.43 -78.21 -29.18
CA GLU A 490 116.62 -79.18 -30.26
C GLU A 490 117.36 -78.56 -31.46
N LYS A 491 117.06 -77.30 -31.82
CA LYS A 491 117.80 -76.54 -32.82
C LYS A 491 119.28 -76.37 -32.43
N ALA A 492 119.57 -76.12 -31.16
CA ALA A 492 120.94 -76.05 -30.65
C ALA A 492 121.64 -77.42 -30.72
N SER A 493 120.94 -78.49 -30.31
CA SER A 493 121.45 -79.87 -30.36
C SER A 493 121.72 -80.37 -31.79
N ALA A 494 121.05 -79.81 -32.80
CA ALA A 494 121.22 -80.13 -34.22
C ALA A 494 122.24 -79.24 -34.96
N GLU A 495 123.03 -78.43 -34.25
CA GLU A 495 124.00 -77.45 -34.80
C GLU A 495 123.36 -76.41 -35.76
N LEU A 496 122.10 -76.02 -35.52
CA LEU A 496 121.35 -75.09 -36.39
C LEU A 496 121.39 -73.61 -35.93
N TYR A 497 122.05 -73.32 -34.81
CA TYR A 497 122.29 -71.93 -34.38
C TYR A 497 123.48 -71.33 -35.11
N PHE A 498 123.20 -70.37 -36.02
CA PHE A 498 124.21 -69.60 -36.72
C PHE A 498 124.18 -68.13 -36.31
N GLU A 499 125.12 -67.73 -35.44
CA GLU A 499 125.53 -66.33 -35.35
C GLU A 499 126.17 -65.90 -36.68
N ARG A 500 125.36 -65.35 -37.61
CA ARG A 500 125.89 -64.66 -38.79
C ARG A 500 126.61 -63.39 -38.34
N LYS A 501 127.92 -63.48 -38.14
CA LYS A 501 128.80 -62.32 -37.96
C LYS A 501 128.93 -61.57 -39.29
N GLU A 502 128.63 -60.26 -39.24
CA GLU A 502 128.86 -59.26 -40.30
C GLU A 502 127.96 -59.46 -41.56
N ASP A 503 127.53 -58.43 -42.31
CA ASP A 503 127.79 -56.98 -42.22
C ASP A 503 126.54 -56.15 -42.64
N LYS A 504 126.64 -54.81 -42.65
CA LYS A 504 125.58 -53.79 -42.87
C LYS A 504 124.56 -54.08 -44.01
N GLY A 505 123.28 -53.72 -43.83
CA GLY A 505 122.29 -53.73 -44.92
C GLY A 505 120.89 -53.15 -44.63
N MET A 506 120.75 -51.83 -44.72
CA MET A 506 119.50 -51.02 -44.77
C MET A 506 118.20 -51.72 -45.27
N VAL A 507 117.14 -51.73 -44.46
CA VAL A 507 115.74 -51.96 -44.90
C VAL A 507 114.84 -50.84 -44.35
N GLY A 508 114.14 -50.13 -45.24
CA GLY A 508 113.28 -48.99 -44.87
C GLY A 508 111.86 -49.39 -44.44
N ARG A 509 111.22 -48.55 -43.60
CA ARG A 509 109.86 -48.75 -43.09
C ARG A 509 108.91 -47.65 -43.60
N VAL A 510 108.02 -48.03 -44.52
CA VAL A 510 106.85 -47.30 -45.06
C VAL A 510 105.81 -48.40 -45.35
N VAL A 511 104.48 -48.27 -45.29
CA VAL A 511 103.49 -47.17 -45.32
C VAL A 511 102.46 -47.48 -44.19
N GLY A 512 101.72 -46.57 -43.56
CA GLY A 512 101.34 -45.19 -43.87
C GLY A 512 99.81 -45.09 -44.06
N GLY A 513 99.04 -45.47 -43.04
CA GLY A 513 97.58 -45.58 -43.10
C GLY A 513 96.89 -44.23 -43.32
N ILE A 514 95.95 -44.18 -44.26
CA ILE A 514 95.24 -42.96 -44.65
C ILE A 514 94.11 -42.69 -43.64
N VAL A 515 94.10 -41.50 -43.06
CA VAL A 515 92.97 -40.94 -42.31
C VAL A 515 92.28 -39.90 -43.19
N ALA A 516 90.98 -40.06 -43.42
CA ALA A 516 90.20 -39.10 -44.19
C ALA A 516 89.89 -37.84 -43.35
N PRO A 517 89.86 -36.64 -43.96
CA PRO A 517 89.42 -35.43 -43.26
C PRO A 517 87.91 -35.49 -43.00
N LEU A 518 87.51 -35.22 -41.75
CA LEU A 518 86.09 -35.03 -41.40
C LEU A 518 85.58 -33.69 -41.98
N PRO A 519 84.31 -33.62 -42.44
CA PRO A 519 83.70 -32.37 -42.84
C PRO A 519 83.48 -31.44 -41.61
N PRO A 520 83.38 -30.11 -41.82
CA PRO A 520 83.04 -29.19 -40.74
C PRO A 520 81.59 -29.43 -40.25
N PRO A 521 81.30 -29.21 -38.96
CA PRO A 521 79.94 -29.29 -38.43
C PRO A 521 79.04 -28.23 -39.08
N VAL A 522 77.81 -28.63 -39.43
CA VAL A 522 76.87 -27.80 -40.21
C VAL A 522 75.87 -27.03 -39.32
N LEU A 523 75.69 -27.45 -38.06
CA LEU A 523 74.80 -26.79 -37.11
C LEU A 523 75.51 -25.74 -36.26
N ASP A 524 74.89 -24.57 -36.17
CA ASP A 524 75.29 -23.46 -35.31
C ASP A 524 74.61 -23.60 -33.93
N VAL A 525 75.41 -23.90 -32.90
CA VAL A 525 74.90 -24.38 -31.59
C VAL A 525 74.07 -23.34 -30.84
N GLU A 526 74.23 -22.06 -31.18
CA GLU A 526 73.46 -20.95 -30.58
C GLU A 526 71.99 -20.93 -31.05
N GLN A 527 71.63 -21.61 -32.15
CA GLN A 527 70.27 -21.63 -32.72
C GLN A 527 69.38 -22.76 -32.16
N LEU A 528 69.88 -23.60 -31.24
CA LEU A 528 69.11 -24.69 -30.62
C LEU A 528 68.16 -24.17 -29.54
N GLU A 529 66.87 -24.04 -29.90
CA GLU A 529 65.78 -23.69 -28.97
C GLU A 529 65.50 -24.79 -27.93
N GLY A 530 65.10 -24.36 -26.74
CA GLY A 530 64.82 -25.21 -25.56
C GLY A 530 65.37 -24.61 -24.27
N GLU A 531 64.56 -24.54 -23.21
CA GLU A 531 64.97 -23.91 -21.93
C GLU A 531 65.92 -24.79 -21.10
N ASN A 532 65.92 -26.10 -21.34
CA ASN A 532 66.75 -27.06 -20.61
C ASN A 532 67.57 -27.98 -21.55
N VAL A 533 68.55 -28.68 -20.96
CA VAL A 533 69.52 -29.51 -21.69
C VAL A 533 68.85 -30.69 -22.42
N ARG A 534 67.75 -31.24 -21.88
CA ARG A 534 67.00 -32.33 -22.53
C ARG A 534 66.33 -31.83 -23.80
N ASP A 535 65.67 -30.67 -23.73
CA ASP A 535 64.95 -30.09 -24.87
C ASP A 535 65.94 -29.72 -25.97
N LYS A 536 67.06 -29.06 -25.64
CA LYS A 536 68.12 -28.78 -26.62
C LYS A 536 68.71 -30.04 -27.25
N PHE A 537 68.81 -31.15 -26.51
CA PHE A 537 69.26 -32.43 -27.06
C PHE A 537 68.21 -33.08 -27.98
N VAL A 538 66.91 -32.90 -27.70
CA VAL A 538 65.82 -33.31 -28.59
C VAL A 538 65.78 -32.44 -29.85
N SER A 539 65.90 -31.11 -29.73
CA SER A 539 66.01 -30.19 -30.88
C SER A 539 67.22 -30.52 -31.76
N TYR A 540 68.36 -30.83 -31.16
CA TYR A 540 69.57 -31.29 -31.86
C TYR A 540 69.33 -32.60 -32.60
N LEU A 541 68.75 -33.62 -31.94
CA LEU A 541 68.46 -34.91 -32.57
C LEU A 541 67.44 -34.78 -33.72
N LEU A 542 66.42 -33.93 -33.58
CA LEU A 542 65.46 -33.66 -34.65
C LEU A 542 66.15 -33.03 -35.86
N ALA A 543 66.98 -32.00 -35.64
CA ALA A 543 67.71 -31.33 -36.71
C ALA A 543 68.78 -32.21 -37.39
N GLU A 544 69.47 -33.10 -36.65
CA GLU A 544 70.41 -34.07 -37.23
C GLU A 544 69.69 -35.26 -37.90
N SER A 545 68.46 -35.60 -37.49
CA SER A 545 67.67 -36.69 -38.10
C SER A 545 67.03 -36.36 -39.45
N GLY A 546 67.00 -35.08 -39.84
CA GLY A 546 66.48 -34.62 -41.12
C GLY A 546 64.98 -34.31 -41.10
N GLY A 547 64.66 -33.03 -41.34
CA GLY A 547 63.31 -32.56 -41.66
C GLY A 547 63.28 -31.94 -43.06
N ASP A 548 63.41 -32.80 -44.07
CA ASP A 548 63.16 -32.55 -45.51
C ASP A 548 62.08 -33.53 -45.99
#